data_AF-A0A1A0M5S1-F1
#
_entry.id   AF-A0A1A0M5S1-F1
#
_cell.length_a   1.000
_cell.length_b   1.000
_cell.length_c   1.000
_cell.angle_alpha   90.00
_cell.angle_beta   90.00
_cell.angle_gamma   90.00
#
_symmetry.space_group_name_H-M   'P 1'
#
loop_
_entity.id
_entity.type
_entity.pdbx_description
1 polymer ?
#
loop_
_entity_poly.entity_id
_entity_poly.type
_entity_poly.pdbx_seq_one_letter_code
_entity_poly.pdbx_strand_id
1 'polypeptide(L)'
;MKLICKPPIARAIARCMVGTLAGFTVFSGVVATNAFADPAGDAVAKLTELSRQAEQTTEAMHTAQLDLIKKLAVQQAAERKHADDQAAAQAAKDRLASFQGAVNKLAAATYIGGRTDGMHAILTAKSPQQLIDSLSVQRVLAADMSQQMVSYRAAGEQAAKAEQASAKSAAEAKSAAEQAAAVRASLQSKQSQLQVQIAVVKSQYLALTPGQRTAGVRQ
;
A
#
# COMPACT_ATOMS: atom_id res chain seq x y z
N MET A 1 2.62 -43.50 12.46
CA MET A 1 3.03 -44.33 11.29
C MET A 1 1.79 -44.46 10.40
N LYS A 2 1.67 -44.05 9.14
CA LYS A 2 2.53 -43.61 8.01
C LYS A 2 1.69 -42.55 7.23
N LEU A 3 2.18 -41.34 6.92
CA LEU A 3 2.89 -40.89 5.70
C LEU A 3 2.20 -41.20 4.35
N ILE A 4 1.48 -40.22 3.77
CA ILE A 4 1.23 -39.99 2.32
C ILE A 4 0.92 -38.47 2.15
N CYS A 5 1.89 -37.59 1.83
CA CYS A 5 2.39 -37.12 0.51
C CYS A 5 1.38 -36.35 -0.38
N LYS A 6 1.64 -35.04 -0.61
CA LYS A 6 0.95 -34.10 -1.52
C LYS A 6 1.46 -34.25 -2.98
N PRO A 7 0.75 -33.70 -3.98
CA PRO A 7 1.24 -32.44 -4.58
C PRO A 7 0.14 -31.41 -4.96
N PRO A 8 0.50 -30.13 -5.24
CA PRO A 8 -0.43 -29.03 -5.50
C PRO A 8 -0.81 -28.89 -7.00
N ILE A 9 -2.09 -28.60 -7.26
CA ILE A 9 -2.64 -28.41 -8.62
C ILE A 9 -2.53 -26.95 -9.05
N ALA A 10 -2.00 -26.77 -10.26
CA ALA A 10 -1.64 -25.53 -10.92
C ALA A 10 -2.83 -24.60 -11.23
N ARG A 11 -2.56 -23.28 -11.20
CA ARG A 11 -3.44 -22.22 -11.72
C ARG A 11 -3.50 -22.30 -13.24
N ALA A 12 -4.68 -22.61 -13.79
CA ALA A 12 -4.97 -22.51 -15.21
C ALA A 12 -5.28 -21.05 -15.60
N ILE A 13 -4.50 -20.50 -16.52
CA ILE A 13 -4.74 -19.23 -17.21
C ILE A 13 -5.68 -19.53 -18.39
N ALA A 14 -6.91 -19.02 -18.33
CA ALA A 14 -7.83 -19.10 -19.45
C ALA A 14 -7.56 -17.96 -20.44
N ARG A 15 -7.04 -18.34 -21.62
CA ARG A 15 -7.03 -17.57 -22.87
C ARG A 15 -8.33 -17.84 -23.64
N CYS A 16 -8.63 -16.90 -24.55
CA CYS A 16 -9.60 -16.93 -25.66
C CYS A 16 -11.03 -16.44 -25.34
N MET A 17 -11.45 -15.37 -26.02
CA MET A 17 -12.32 -15.53 -27.19
C MET A 17 -12.10 -14.41 -28.22
N VAL A 18 -11.90 -14.87 -29.46
CA VAL A 18 -11.91 -14.12 -30.71
C VAL A 18 -13.38 -13.81 -31.05
N GLY A 19 -13.69 -12.53 -31.24
CA GLY A 19 -14.99 -12.07 -31.72
C GLY A 19 -14.87 -11.54 -33.14
N THR A 20 -15.16 -12.40 -34.10
CA THR A 20 -15.34 -12.10 -35.52
C THR A 20 -16.52 -11.15 -35.69
N LEU A 21 -16.34 -9.99 -36.34
CA LEU A 21 -17.47 -9.26 -36.93
C LEU A 21 -17.12 -8.80 -38.36
N ALA A 22 -17.76 -9.51 -39.29
CA ALA A 22 -18.27 -9.12 -40.59
C ALA A 22 -17.63 -7.91 -41.31
N GLY A 23 -17.11 -8.19 -42.50
CA GLY A 23 -16.72 -7.18 -43.47
C GLY A 23 -17.87 -6.24 -43.82
N PHE A 24 -17.53 -4.96 -43.97
CA PHE A 24 -18.39 -3.98 -44.60
C PHE A 24 -17.74 -3.54 -45.91
N THR A 25 -18.42 -3.89 -46.99
CA THR A 25 -18.16 -3.51 -48.38
C THR A 25 -17.97 -2.00 -48.53
N VAL A 26 -16.91 -1.64 -49.25
CA VAL A 26 -16.62 -0.29 -49.75
C VAL A 26 -17.80 0.16 -50.63
N PHE A 27 -18.47 1.24 -50.24
CA PHE A 27 -19.41 1.95 -51.11
C PHE A 27 -18.72 3.23 -51.61
N SER A 28 -18.32 3.23 -52.88
CA SER A 28 -17.83 4.42 -53.58
C SER A 28 -19.00 5.31 -53.96
N GLY A 29 -19.15 6.44 -53.27
CA GLY A 29 -19.97 7.57 -53.71
C GLY A 29 -19.05 8.77 -53.96
N VAL A 30 -18.73 9.05 -55.22
CA VAL A 30 -18.02 10.27 -55.61
C VAL A 30 -19.07 11.34 -55.88
N VAL A 31 -19.15 12.34 -55.02
CA VAL A 31 -19.75 13.63 -55.36
C VAL A 31 -18.65 14.68 -55.23
N ALA A 32 -18.14 15.11 -56.37
CA ALA A 32 -17.18 16.19 -56.47
C ALA A 32 -17.94 17.52 -56.43
N THR A 33 -17.72 18.31 -55.38
CA THR A 33 -17.95 19.76 -55.41
C THR A 33 -16.63 20.44 -55.05
N ASN A 34 -16.13 21.22 -56.00
CA ASN A 34 -14.86 21.91 -55.93
C ASN A 34 -14.99 23.16 -55.05
N ALA A 35 -14.15 23.25 -54.01
CA ALA A 35 -13.78 24.50 -53.38
C ALA A 35 -12.25 24.49 -53.21
N PHE A 36 -11.59 25.47 -53.82
CA PHE A 36 -10.13 25.62 -53.81
C PHE A 36 -9.65 26.08 -52.43
N ALA A 37 -9.15 25.12 -51.65
CA ALA A 37 -8.04 25.28 -50.72
C ALA A 37 -7.04 24.18 -51.09
N ASP A 38 -5.72 24.47 -51.07
CA ASP A 38 -4.70 23.46 -51.39
C ASP A 38 -4.79 22.27 -50.42
N PRO A 39 -5.36 21.12 -50.82
CA PRO A 39 -5.65 20.03 -49.90
C PRO A 39 -4.37 19.29 -49.49
N ALA A 40 -3.30 19.44 -50.28
CA ALA A 40 -1.99 18.83 -50.02
C ALA A 40 -1.24 19.52 -48.89
N GLY A 41 -1.20 20.86 -48.88
CA GLY A 41 -0.59 21.63 -47.80
C GLY A 41 -1.24 21.40 -46.44
N ASP A 42 -2.57 21.31 -46.39
CA ASP A 42 -3.32 21.00 -45.16
C ASP A 42 -3.02 19.57 -44.63
N ALA A 43 -2.83 18.60 -45.53
CA ALA A 43 -2.47 17.23 -45.16
C ALA A 43 -1.05 17.11 -44.57
N VAL A 44 -0.08 17.79 -45.17
CA VAL A 44 1.31 17.80 -44.68
C VAL A 44 1.41 18.55 -43.34
N ALA A 45 0.69 19.68 -43.20
CA ALA A 45 0.61 20.41 -41.93
C ALA A 45 0.05 19.55 -40.79
N LYS A 46 -1.01 18.76 -41.06
CA LYS A 46 -1.57 17.81 -40.09
C LYS A 46 -0.58 16.71 -39.70
N LEU A 47 0.21 16.16 -40.63
CA LEU A 47 1.23 15.15 -40.32
C LEU A 47 2.34 15.69 -39.42
N THR A 48 2.79 16.92 -39.67
CA THR A 48 3.81 17.58 -38.82
C THR A 48 3.28 17.81 -37.41
N GLU A 49 2.04 18.30 -37.28
CA GLU A 49 1.39 18.50 -35.98
C GLU A 49 1.21 17.18 -35.21
N LEU A 50 0.90 16.09 -35.93
CA LEU A 50 0.79 14.77 -35.32
C LEU A 50 2.12 14.19 -34.87
N SER A 51 3.18 14.43 -35.63
CA SER A 51 4.54 14.03 -35.24
C SER A 51 4.92 14.74 -33.94
N ARG A 52 4.64 16.05 -33.85
CA ARG A 52 4.83 16.85 -32.63
C ARG A 52 3.97 16.34 -31.46
N GLN A 53 2.71 16.00 -31.70
CA GLN A 53 1.82 15.44 -30.67
C GLN A 53 2.26 14.05 -30.21
N ALA A 54 2.77 13.21 -31.12
CA ALA A 54 3.29 11.89 -30.81
C ALA A 54 4.55 11.96 -29.94
N GLU A 55 5.47 12.89 -30.25
CA GLU A 55 6.64 13.19 -29.42
C GLU A 55 6.21 13.64 -28.02
N GLN A 56 5.35 14.67 -27.93
CA GLN A 56 4.86 15.18 -26.64
C GLN A 56 4.12 14.11 -25.82
N THR A 57 3.35 13.25 -26.47
CA THR A 57 2.64 12.16 -25.78
C THR A 57 3.60 11.07 -25.33
N THR A 58 4.63 10.76 -26.11
CA THR A 58 5.67 9.79 -25.74
C THR A 58 6.47 10.28 -24.54
N GLU A 59 6.87 11.55 -24.53
CA GLU A 59 7.55 12.19 -23.39
C GLU A 59 6.64 12.22 -22.14
N ALA A 60 5.37 12.59 -22.30
CA ALA A 60 4.40 12.61 -21.21
C ALA A 60 4.11 11.20 -20.65
N MET A 61 4.09 10.19 -21.51
CA MET A 61 3.97 8.78 -21.13
C MET A 61 5.21 8.29 -20.38
N HIS A 62 6.40 8.60 -20.89
CA HIS A 62 7.67 8.24 -20.25
C HIS A 62 7.79 8.89 -18.87
N THR A 63 7.45 10.18 -18.77
CA THR A 63 7.42 10.91 -17.50
C THR A 63 6.44 10.27 -16.51
N ALA A 64 5.25 9.88 -16.96
CA ALA A 64 4.26 9.20 -16.12
C ALA A 64 4.72 7.79 -15.70
N GLN A 65 5.45 7.06 -16.54
CA GLN A 65 6.06 5.78 -16.18
C GLN A 65 7.12 5.94 -15.09
N LEU A 66 7.99 6.95 -15.21
CA LEU A 66 8.99 7.26 -14.19
C LEU A 66 8.33 7.67 -12.87
N ASP A 67 7.27 8.48 -12.91
CA ASP A 67 6.50 8.84 -11.72
C ASP A 67 5.86 7.61 -11.08
N LEU A 68 5.28 6.70 -11.88
CA LEU A 68 4.73 5.45 -11.37
C LEU A 68 5.78 4.62 -10.64
N ILE A 69 6.97 4.45 -11.22
CA ILE A 69 8.07 3.71 -10.59
C ILE A 69 8.43 4.35 -9.25
N LYS A 70 8.55 5.68 -9.20
CA LYS A 70 8.82 6.41 -7.95
C LYS A 70 7.72 6.20 -6.91
N LYS A 71 6.44 6.29 -7.30
CA LYS A 71 5.31 6.07 -6.38
C LYS A 71 5.25 4.63 -5.87
N LEU A 72 5.56 3.64 -6.70
CA LEU A 72 5.64 2.25 -6.26
C LEU A 72 6.78 2.01 -5.28
N ALA A 73 7.93 2.64 -5.48
CA ALA A 73 9.03 2.57 -4.52
C ALA A 73 8.66 3.19 -3.16
N VAL A 74 7.97 4.35 -3.18
CA VAL A 74 7.44 4.99 -1.96
C VAL A 74 6.40 4.11 -1.28
N GLN A 75 5.46 3.54 -2.05
CA GLN A 75 4.46 2.61 -1.51
C GLN A 75 5.12 1.41 -0.84
N GLN A 76 6.07 0.76 -1.50
CA GLN A 76 6.75 -0.41 -0.96
C GLN A 76 7.56 -0.08 0.30
N ALA A 77 8.21 1.09 0.34
CA ALA A 77 8.91 1.56 1.53
C ALA A 77 7.94 1.81 2.70
N ALA A 78 6.80 2.44 2.43
CA ALA A 78 5.77 2.69 3.43
C ALA A 78 5.13 1.39 3.96
N GLU A 79 4.88 0.41 3.08
CA GLU A 79 4.38 -0.92 3.47
C GLU A 79 5.37 -1.67 4.37
N ARG A 80 6.68 -1.63 4.04
CA ARG A 80 7.73 -2.22 4.89
C ARG A 80 7.77 -1.55 6.25
N LYS A 81 7.78 -0.22 6.28
CA LYS A 81 7.74 0.55 7.53
C LYS A 81 6.51 0.19 8.37
N HIS A 82 5.35 0.05 7.74
CA HIS A 82 4.13 -0.36 8.44
C HIS A 82 4.25 -1.76 9.05
N ALA A 83 4.79 -2.73 8.30
CA ALA A 83 5.03 -4.08 8.81
C ALA A 83 6.01 -4.08 10.01
N ASP A 84 7.08 -3.30 9.93
CA ASP A 84 8.06 -3.16 11.02
C ASP A 84 7.42 -2.51 12.26
N ASP A 85 6.67 -1.43 12.08
CA ASP A 85 5.97 -0.75 13.19
C ASP A 85 4.88 -1.65 13.80
N GLN A 86 4.19 -2.47 12.99
CA GLN A 86 3.22 -3.45 13.48
C GLN A 86 3.91 -4.55 14.32
N ALA A 87 5.06 -5.06 13.88
CA ALA A 87 5.84 -6.02 14.65
C ALA A 87 6.33 -5.40 15.98
N ALA A 88 6.78 -4.15 15.95
CA ALA A 88 7.20 -3.43 17.16
C ALA A 88 6.03 -3.21 18.13
N ALA A 89 4.84 -2.87 17.62
CA ALA A 89 3.63 -2.74 18.43
C ALA A 89 3.24 -4.07 19.08
N GLN A 90 3.33 -5.18 18.35
CA GLN A 90 3.05 -6.51 18.91
C GLN A 90 4.06 -6.89 19.99
N ALA A 91 5.36 -6.70 19.74
CA ALA A 91 6.40 -6.97 20.73
C ALA A 91 6.22 -6.13 22.01
N ALA A 92 5.80 -4.88 21.88
CA ALA A 92 5.52 -4.02 23.04
C ALA A 92 4.28 -4.50 23.83
N LYS A 93 3.24 -4.99 23.16
CA LYS A 93 2.07 -5.61 23.79
C LYS A 93 2.44 -6.89 24.53
N ASP A 94 3.25 -7.74 23.94
CA ASP A 94 3.68 -9.00 24.55
C ASP A 94 4.51 -8.71 25.82
N ARG A 95 5.38 -7.70 25.75
CA ARG A 95 6.12 -7.21 26.93
C ARG A 95 5.18 -6.68 28.01
N LEU A 96 4.16 -5.90 27.66
CA LEU A 96 3.15 -5.43 28.61
C LEU A 96 2.40 -6.60 29.27
N ALA A 97 2.00 -7.60 28.48
CA ALA A 97 1.31 -8.79 28.98
C ALA A 97 2.16 -9.61 29.96
N SER A 98 3.49 -9.64 29.77
CA SER A 98 4.41 -10.31 30.73
C SER A 98 4.35 -9.69 32.13
N PHE A 99 4.09 -8.39 32.24
CA PHE A 99 3.93 -7.70 33.52
C PHE A 99 2.51 -7.81 34.09
N GLN A 100 1.48 -7.95 33.25
CA GLN A 100 0.09 -8.10 33.70
C GLN A 100 -0.09 -9.29 34.65
N GLY A 101 0.57 -10.41 34.39
CA GLY A 101 0.49 -11.59 35.26
C GLY A 101 0.95 -11.32 36.69
N ALA A 102 2.00 -10.51 36.85
CA ALA A 102 2.54 -10.18 38.17
C ALA A 102 1.67 -9.15 38.90
N VAL A 103 1.17 -8.14 38.19
CA VAL A 103 0.21 -7.16 38.73
C VAL A 103 -1.11 -7.83 39.13
N ASN A 104 -1.63 -8.78 38.35
CA ASN A 104 -2.86 -9.51 38.66
C ASN A 104 -2.71 -10.36 39.93
N LYS A 105 -1.57 -11.05 40.10
CA LYS A 105 -1.26 -11.80 41.32
C LYS A 105 -1.19 -10.90 42.54
N LEU A 106 -0.58 -9.73 42.39
CA LEU A 106 -0.54 -8.73 43.45
C LEU A 106 -1.96 -8.24 43.82
N ALA A 107 -2.77 -7.88 42.83
CA ALA A 107 -4.14 -7.43 43.06
C ALA A 107 -4.95 -8.51 43.79
N ALA A 108 -4.83 -9.78 43.37
CA ALA A 108 -5.48 -10.91 44.02
C ALA A 108 -4.98 -11.12 45.46
N ALA A 109 -3.67 -11.07 45.71
CA ALA A 109 -3.09 -11.21 47.05
C ALA A 109 -3.54 -10.08 47.99
N THR A 110 -3.61 -8.85 47.49
CA THR A 110 -4.08 -7.68 48.26
C THR A 110 -5.58 -7.78 48.56
N TYR A 111 -6.36 -8.29 47.61
CA TYR A 111 -7.80 -8.48 47.76
C TYR A 111 -8.14 -9.61 48.75
N ILE A 112 -7.44 -10.74 48.66
CA ILE A 112 -7.69 -11.93 49.50
C ILE A 112 -7.04 -11.81 50.89
N GLY A 113 -5.83 -11.26 50.98
CA GLY A 113 -5.03 -11.17 52.21
C GLY A 113 -5.23 -9.88 53.01
N GLY A 114 -6.34 -9.16 52.77
CA GLY A 114 -6.55 -7.76 53.17
C GLY A 114 -5.86 -7.31 54.46
N ARG A 115 -4.77 -6.54 54.35
CA ARG A 115 -4.07 -5.74 55.39
C ARG A 115 -3.94 -6.34 56.81
N THR A 116 -4.03 -7.65 56.99
CA THR A 116 -4.04 -8.30 58.32
C THR A 116 -2.68 -8.38 59.01
N ASP A 117 -1.60 -8.07 58.30
CA ASP A 117 -0.28 -8.53 58.72
C ASP A 117 0.38 -7.73 59.84
N GLY A 118 -0.03 -6.48 60.08
CA GLY A 118 0.65 -5.63 61.07
C GLY A 118 0.32 -6.00 62.52
N MET A 119 -0.97 -5.98 62.88
CA MET A 119 -1.41 -6.17 64.27
C MET A 119 -1.53 -7.66 64.63
N HIS A 120 -1.96 -8.50 63.67
CA HIS A 120 -2.10 -9.93 63.91
C HIS A 120 -0.73 -10.61 64.04
N ALA A 121 0.28 -10.22 63.25
CA ALA A 121 1.63 -10.77 63.38
C ALA A 121 2.28 -10.42 64.72
N ILE A 122 2.01 -9.24 65.28
CA ILE A 122 2.49 -8.87 66.63
C ILE A 122 1.86 -9.76 67.71
N LEU A 123 0.58 -10.11 67.57
CA LEU A 123 -0.14 -10.95 68.53
C LEU A 123 0.15 -12.45 68.40
N THR A 124 0.59 -12.92 67.21
CA THR A 124 0.88 -14.34 66.96
C THR A 124 2.36 -14.68 66.78
N ALA A 125 3.27 -13.71 66.73
CA ALA A 125 4.70 -13.96 66.58
C ALA A 125 5.26 -14.69 67.81
N LYS A 126 5.96 -15.81 67.57
CA LYS A 126 6.53 -16.63 68.66
C LYS A 126 7.80 -16.02 69.26
N SER A 127 8.40 -15.01 68.62
CA SER A 127 9.55 -14.25 69.14
C SER A 127 9.74 -12.88 68.45
N PRO A 128 10.45 -11.92 69.10
CA PRO A 128 10.81 -10.64 68.50
C PRO A 128 11.66 -10.76 67.23
N GLN A 129 12.53 -11.76 67.16
CA GLN A 129 13.37 -12.02 65.98
C GLN A 129 12.51 -12.40 64.77
N GLN A 130 11.51 -13.26 64.97
CA GLN A 130 10.58 -13.67 63.90
C GLN A 130 9.77 -12.49 63.34
N LEU A 131 9.41 -11.52 64.18
CA LEU A 131 8.75 -10.30 63.72
C LEU A 131 9.67 -9.49 62.80
N ILE A 132 10.94 -9.29 63.17
CA ILE A 132 11.92 -8.55 62.36
C ILE A 132 12.14 -9.23 61.00
N ASP A 133 12.24 -10.56 60.98
CA ASP A 133 12.40 -11.33 59.75
C ASP A 133 11.18 -11.16 58.81
N SER A 134 9.97 -11.24 59.36
CA SER A 134 8.74 -11.05 58.59
C SER A 134 8.61 -9.64 57.98
N LEU A 135 8.97 -8.62 58.74
CA LEU A 135 8.97 -7.22 58.27
C LEU A 135 10.05 -6.98 57.20
N SER A 136 11.19 -7.67 57.30
CA SER A 136 12.26 -7.58 56.30
C SER A 136 11.81 -8.19 54.97
N VAL A 137 11.16 -9.36 55.00
CA VAL A 137 10.59 -10.00 53.79
C VAL A 137 9.49 -9.13 53.18
N GLN A 138 8.59 -8.56 53.99
CA GLN A 138 7.55 -7.64 53.50
C GLN A 138 8.14 -6.41 52.80
N ARG A 139 9.20 -5.81 53.36
CA ARG A 139 9.86 -4.65 52.72
C ARG A 139 10.47 -5.02 51.37
N VAL A 140 11.13 -6.17 51.26
CA VAL A 140 11.70 -6.64 49.99
C VAL A 140 10.60 -6.89 48.97
N LEU A 141 9.51 -7.56 49.37
CA LEU A 141 8.37 -7.83 48.50
C LEU A 141 7.68 -6.53 48.04
N ALA A 142 7.47 -5.59 48.95
CA ALA A 142 6.90 -4.28 48.62
C ALA A 142 7.78 -3.48 47.65
N ALA A 143 9.10 -3.55 47.81
CA ALA A 143 10.05 -2.92 46.89
C ALA A 143 9.99 -3.55 45.49
N ASP A 144 9.98 -4.89 45.39
CA ASP A 144 9.86 -5.60 44.10
C ASP A 144 8.54 -5.27 43.39
N MET A 145 7.43 -5.27 44.13
CA MET A 145 6.11 -4.90 43.61
C MET A 145 6.07 -3.46 43.09
N SER A 146 6.67 -2.52 43.82
CA SER A 146 6.78 -1.12 43.37
C SER A 146 7.54 -1.03 42.04
N GLN A 147 8.65 -1.76 41.92
CA GLN A 147 9.45 -1.82 40.69
C GLN A 147 8.68 -2.45 39.52
N GLN A 148 7.90 -3.50 39.78
CA GLN A 148 7.05 -4.13 38.75
C GLN A 148 5.93 -3.19 38.28
N MET A 149 5.33 -2.40 39.18
CA MET A 149 4.32 -1.41 38.81
C MET A 149 4.90 -0.28 37.95
N VAL A 150 6.12 0.19 38.26
CA VAL A 150 6.84 1.16 37.42
C VAL A 150 7.14 0.56 36.04
N SER A 151 7.62 -0.69 36.00
CA SER A 151 7.91 -1.40 34.74
C SER A 151 6.65 -1.63 33.89
N TYR A 152 5.53 -1.99 34.53
CA TYR A 152 4.23 -2.15 33.88
C TYR A 152 3.76 -0.84 33.24
N ARG A 153 3.82 0.29 33.97
CA ARG A 153 3.45 1.61 33.44
C ARG A 153 4.32 2.00 32.25
N ALA A 154 5.64 1.85 32.38
CA ALA A 154 6.58 2.15 31.31
C ALA A 154 6.34 1.26 30.07
N ALA A 155 6.07 -0.03 30.26
CA ALA A 155 5.71 -0.94 29.18
C ALA A 155 4.38 -0.55 28.51
N GLY A 156 3.41 -0.08 29.30
CA GLY A 156 2.12 0.40 28.79
C GLY A 156 2.25 1.66 27.93
N GLU A 157 3.03 2.64 28.38
CA GLU A 157 3.35 3.83 27.59
C GLU A 157 4.09 3.47 26.30
N GLN A 158 5.03 2.53 26.36
CA GLN A 158 5.77 2.08 25.18
C GLN A 158 4.84 1.35 24.19
N ALA A 159 3.93 0.52 24.69
CA ALA A 159 2.94 -0.16 23.84
C ALA A 159 2.01 0.85 23.16
N ALA A 160 1.49 1.84 23.89
CA ALA A 160 0.64 2.89 23.32
C ALA A 160 1.37 3.72 22.25
N LYS A 161 2.64 4.08 22.49
CA LYS A 161 3.48 4.78 21.50
C LYS A 161 3.71 3.93 20.24
N ALA A 162 3.99 2.64 20.41
CA ALA A 162 4.21 1.73 19.29
C ALA A 162 2.92 1.49 18.48
N GLU A 163 1.76 1.38 19.13
CA GLU A 163 0.46 1.33 18.47
C GLU A 163 0.19 2.61 17.64
N GLN A 164 0.44 3.78 18.21
CA GLN A 164 0.27 5.05 17.51
C GLN A 164 1.20 5.14 16.30
N ALA A 165 2.45 4.71 16.43
CA ALA A 165 3.42 4.66 15.33
C ALA A 165 2.94 3.71 14.21
N SER A 166 2.44 2.53 14.57
CA SER A 166 1.87 1.56 13.62
C SER A 166 0.63 2.08 12.91
N ALA A 167 -0.27 2.77 13.63
CA ALA A 167 -1.44 3.41 13.04
C ALA A 167 -1.06 4.53 12.07
N LYS A 168 -0.05 5.33 12.42
CA LYS A 168 0.48 6.39 11.55
C LYS A 168 1.08 5.81 10.28
N SER A 169 1.93 4.78 10.38
CA SER A 169 2.52 4.15 9.18
C SER A 169 1.49 3.41 8.35
N ALA A 170 0.43 2.87 8.94
CA ALA A 170 -0.70 2.30 8.19
C ALA A 170 -1.37 3.37 7.30
N ALA A 171 -1.62 4.56 7.85
CA ALA A 171 -2.20 5.68 7.11
C ALA A 171 -1.25 6.18 6.00
N GLU A 172 0.05 6.26 6.28
CA GLU A 172 1.07 6.62 5.29
C GLU A 172 1.15 5.59 4.16
N ALA A 173 1.15 4.29 4.47
CA ALA A 173 1.14 3.21 3.48
C ALA A 173 -0.12 3.24 2.60
N LYS A 174 -1.29 3.47 3.20
CA LYS A 174 -2.56 3.63 2.47
C LYS A 174 -2.50 4.84 1.52
N SER A 175 -2.04 5.99 1.99
CA SER A 175 -1.89 7.18 1.15
C SER A 175 -0.90 6.96 0.01
N ALA A 176 0.22 6.28 0.25
CA ALA A 176 1.19 5.96 -0.78
C ALA A 176 0.60 5.01 -1.84
N ALA A 177 -0.18 4.01 -1.42
CA ALA A 177 -0.89 3.11 -2.33
C ALA A 177 -1.95 3.85 -3.17
N GLU A 178 -2.71 4.76 -2.58
CA GLU A 178 -3.69 5.60 -3.28
C GLU A 178 -3.01 6.49 -4.34
N GLN A 179 -1.87 7.10 -4.01
CA GLN A 179 -1.09 7.89 -4.96
C GLN A 179 -0.57 7.04 -6.13
N ALA A 180 -0.03 5.84 -5.85
CA ALA A 180 0.41 4.93 -6.89
C ALA A 180 -0.76 4.47 -7.79
N ALA A 181 -1.92 4.20 -7.21
CA ALA A 181 -3.13 3.86 -7.95
C ALA A 181 -3.61 5.01 -8.85
N ALA A 182 -3.58 6.25 -8.36
CA ALA A 182 -3.95 7.43 -9.15
C ALA A 182 -3.03 7.61 -10.36
N VAL A 183 -1.72 7.42 -10.21
CA VAL A 183 -0.76 7.50 -11.32
C VAL A 183 -0.97 6.37 -12.33
N ARG A 184 -1.26 5.14 -11.86
CA ARG A 184 -1.64 4.02 -12.76
C ARG A 184 -2.89 4.34 -13.58
N ALA A 185 -3.93 4.88 -12.94
CA ALA A 185 -5.17 5.25 -13.61
C ALA A 185 -4.94 6.37 -14.64
N SER A 186 -4.13 7.38 -14.29
CA SER A 186 -3.73 8.45 -15.22
C SER A 186 -2.98 7.90 -16.43
N LEU A 187 -2.04 6.97 -16.22
CA LEU A 187 -1.28 6.33 -17.28
C LEU A 187 -2.17 5.50 -18.22
N GLN A 188 -3.13 4.75 -17.67
CA GLN A 188 -4.11 4.00 -18.47
C GLN A 188 -5.02 4.95 -19.29
N SER A 189 -5.45 6.06 -18.71
CA SER A 189 -6.25 7.08 -19.40
C SER A 189 -5.48 7.66 -20.58
N LYS A 190 -4.21 8.06 -20.37
CA LYS A 190 -3.33 8.57 -21.43
C LYS A 190 -3.11 7.55 -22.56
N GLN A 191 -2.92 6.27 -22.23
CA GLN A 191 -2.79 5.20 -23.24
C GLN A 191 -4.04 5.07 -24.09
N SER A 192 -5.22 5.12 -23.46
CA SER A 192 -6.50 5.07 -24.17
C SER A 192 -6.68 6.28 -25.09
N GLN A 193 -6.36 7.48 -24.60
CA GLN A 193 -6.43 8.71 -25.38
C GLN A 193 -5.49 8.67 -26.60
N LEU A 194 -4.27 8.19 -26.44
CA LEU A 194 -3.31 8.02 -27.54
C LEU A 194 -3.84 7.07 -28.62
N GLN A 195 -4.45 5.95 -28.23
CA GLN A 195 -5.04 5.00 -29.20
C GLN A 195 -6.16 5.64 -30.01
N VAL A 196 -7.02 6.43 -29.36
CA VAL A 196 -8.11 7.16 -30.05
C VAL A 196 -7.52 8.18 -31.04
N GLN A 197 -6.51 8.96 -30.64
CA GLN A 197 -5.85 9.90 -31.53
C GLN A 197 -5.25 9.20 -32.76
N ILE A 198 -4.53 8.09 -32.57
CA ILE A 198 -3.97 7.30 -33.67
C ILE A 198 -5.07 6.79 -34.62
N ALA A 199 -6.21 6.35 -34.10
CA ALA A 199 -7.32 5.88 -34.92
C ALA A 199 -7.93 7.00 -35.78
N VAL A 200 -8.13 8.19 -35.19
CA VAL A 200 -8.62 9.39 -35.90
C VAL A 200 -7.64 9.82 -37.00
N VAL A 201 -6.34 9.78 -36.72
CA VAL A 201 -5.30 10.08 -37.72
C VAL A 201 -5.35 9.11 -38.88
N LYS A 202 -5.42 7.81 -38.59
CA LYS A 202 -5.45 6.77 -39.63
C LYS A 202 -6.67 6.92 -40.52
N SER A 203 -7.84 7.24 -39.96
CA SER A 203 -9.04 7.46 -40.77
C SER A 203 -8.92 8.69 -41.67
N GLN A 204 -8.36 9.80 -41.17
CA GLN A 204 -8.08 11.00 -41.98
C GLN A 204 -7.05 10.73 -43.08
N TYR A 205 -5.99 9.97 -42.79
CA TYR A 205 -4.98 9.59 -43.78
C TYR A 205 -5.54 8.65 -44.86
N LEU A 206 -6.43 7.72 -44.51
CA LEU A 206 -7.08 6.84 -45.48
C LEU A 206 -8.11 7.59 -46.34
N ALA A 207 -8.69 8.67 -45.82
CA ALA A 207 -9.56 9.57 -46.57
C ALA A 207 -8.78 10.47 -47.56
N LEU A 208 -7.47 10.67 -47.36
CA LEU A 208 -6.60 11.34 -48.32
C LEU A 208 -6.36 10.46 -49.57
N THR A 209 -6.81 10.95 -50.72
CA THR A 209 -6.88 10.22 -52.00
C THR A 209 -5.50 9.84 -52.58
N PRO A 210 -5.40 8.75 -53.37
CA PRO A 210 -4.14 8.28 -53.97
C PRO A 210 -3.40 9.31 -54.85
N GLY A 211 -4.12 10.27 -55.43
CA GLY A 211 -3.57 11.26 -56.37
C GLY A 211 -2.59 12.28 -55.78
N GLN A 212 -2.55 12.46 -54.46
CA GLN A 212 -1.57 13.34 -53.80
C GLN A 212 -0.30 12.61 -53.36
N ARG A 213 -0.28 11.26 -53.34
CA ARG A 213 0.92 10.47 -53.02
C ARG A 213 1.98 10.52 -54.13
N THR A 214 1.62 10.92 -55.35
CA THR A 214 2.52 10.99 -56.52
C THR A 214 3.02 12.41 -56.84
N ALA A 215 2.47 13.45 -56.24
CA ALA A 215 2.87 14.84 -56.53
C ALA A 215 4.14 15.29 -55.78
N GLY A 216 4.51 14.62 -54.68
CA GLY A 216 5.71 14.94 -53.88
C GLY A 216 7.00 14.23 -54.30
N VAL A 217 6.98 13.36 -55.33
CA VAL A 217 8.16 12.62 -55.81
C VAL A 217 8.82 13.30 -57.03
N ARG A 218 8.37 14.51 -57.39
CA ARG A 218 8.99 15.29 -58.45
C ARG A 218 9.15 16.77 -58.06
N GLN A 219 10.05 17.02 -57.12
CA GLN A 219 10.96 18.17 -57.15
C GLN A 219 12.33 17.71 -56.65
#